data_AF-A0A7Y3XVP7-F1
#
_entry.id   AF-A0A7Y3XVP7-F1
#
_cell.length_a   1.000
_cell.length_b   1.000
_cell.length_c   1.000
_cell.angle_alpha   90.00
_cell.angle_beta   90.00
_cell.angle_gamma   90.00
#
_symmetry.space_group_name_H-M   'P 1'
#
loop_
_entity.id
_entity.type
_entity.pdbx_description
1 polymer ?
#
loop_
_entity_poly.entity_id
_entity_poly.type
_entity_poly.pdbx_seq_one_letter_code
_entity_poly.pdbx_strand_id
1 'polypeptide(L)'
;MKKTGIIVGLFIALCAFTNANAQSEKKGESPETKHERRIAHLKKELGLNEEQAKKIDAIDTEYKPKVKEANLQVQTAHQQKEDLLKEIDTKVKEVLTEEQKVKFEELKKKEKEKRKAEYRTKIEE
;
A
#
# COMPACT_ATOMS: atom_id res chain seq x y z
N MET A 1 36.31 32.62 -43.44
CA MET A 1 35.12 32.79 -44.30
C MET A 1 35.03 31.60 -45.26
N LYS A 2 33.85 30.98 -45.32
CA LYS A 2 33.34 30.04 -46.37
C LYS A 2 33.93 28.61 -46.31
N LYS A 3 33.18 27.51 -46.42
CA LYS A 3 31.74 27.21 -46.52
C LYS A 3 31.56 25.71 -46.18
N THR A 4 30.39 25.40 -45.65
CA THR A 4 29.80 24.11 -45.26
C THR A 4 29.77 23.03 -46.35
N GLY A 5 29.76 21.75 -45.93
CA GLY A 5 29.33 20.61 -46.77
C GLY A 5 29.24 19.24 -46.07
N ILE A 6 28.06 18.92 -45.52
CA ILE A 6 27.25 17.68 -45.72
C ILE A 6 27.88 16.31 -45.31
N ILE A 7 27.50 15.74 -44.15
CA ILE A 7 26.50 14.65 -43.91
C ILE A 7 26.79 13.31 -44.60
N VAL A 8 27.21 12.31 -43.79
CA VAL A 8 26.91 10.86 -43.82
C VAL A 8 27.16 10.41 -42.35
N GLY A 9 26.31 9.76 -41.55
CA GLY A 9 25.16 8.89 -41.77
C GLY A 9 25.48 7.52 -41.14
N LEU A 10 25.00 7.22 -39.91
CA LEU A 10 24.61 5.90 -39.34
C LEU A 10 24.46 6.02 -37.80
N PHE A 11 23.26 6.08 -37.21
CA PHE A 11 22.41 4.95 -36.77
C PHE A 11 23.02 3.99 -35.73
N ILE A 12 22.93 4.34 -34.44
CA ILE A 12 22.72 3.42 -33.30
C ILE A 12 21.93 4.24 -32.25
N ALA A 13 20.61 4.38 -32.29
CA ALA A 13 19.55 3.38 -32.09
C ALA A 13 19.68 2.56 -30.79
N LEU A 14 18.86 2.96 -29.82
CA LEU A 14 18.22 2.17 -28.77
C LEU A 14 19.09 1.56 -27.64
N CYS A 15 19.10 2.25 -26.51
CA CYS A 15 18.84 1.65 -25.20
C CYS A 15 17.98 2.63 -24.38
N ALA A 16 16.80 2.95 -24.89
CA ALA A 16 15.75 3.52 -24.06
C ALA A 16 15.25 2.40 -23.14
N PHE A 17 15.79 2.36 -21.92
CA PHE A 17 15.19 1.62 -20.81
C PHE A 17 13.85 2.28 -20.47
N THR A 18 12.82 1.97 -21.24
CA THR A 18 11.45 2.16 -20.79
C THR A 18 11.17 1.06 -19.78
N ASN A 19 11.19 1.43 -18.50
CA ASN A 19 10.44 0.69 -17.49
C ASN A 19 8.97 0.81 -17.90
N ALA A 20 8.53 -0.11 -18.75
CA ALA A 20 7.13 -0.38 -18.93
C ALA A 20 6.61 -0.78 -17.55
N ASN A 21 5.90 0.13 -16.90
CA ASN A 21 4.99 -0.22 -15.83
C ASN A 21 4.18 -1.40 -16.37
N ALA A 22 4.45 -2.59 -15.84
CA ALA A 22 3.58 -3.74 -15.93
C ALA A 22 2.32 -3.44 -15.11
N GLN A 23 1.61 -2.37 -15.49
CA GLN A 23 0.25 -2.15 -15.12
C GLN A 23 -0.53 -3.11 -16.01
N SER A 24 -0.79 -4.30 -15.48
CA SER A 24 -1.75 -5.22 -16.05
C SER A 24 -3.04 -4.45 -16.33
N GLU A 25 -3.26 -4.09 -17.59
CA GLU A 25 -4.57 -3.69 -18.10
C GLU A 25 -5.50 -4.87 -17.81
N LYS A 26 -6.31 -4.74 -16.76
CA LYS A 26 -7.50 -5.58 -16.61
C LYS A 26 -8.44 -5.22 -17.75
N LYS A 27 -8.29 -5.99 -18.82
CA LYS A 27 -9.08 -5.95 -20.04
C LYS A 27 -10.54 -6.28 -19.70
N GLY A 28 -11.44 -5.30 -19.83
CA GLY A 28 -12.86 -5.53 -20.11
C GLY A 28 -13.83 -5.70 -18.94
N GLU A 29 -13.62 -5.08 -17.77
CA GLU A 29 -14.74 -4.89 -16.83
C GLU A 29 -15.57 -3.67 -17.30
N SER A 30 -16.90 -3.87 -17.42
CA SER A 30 -17.90 -2.78 -17.47
C SER A 30 -17.52 -1.67 -16.47
N PRO A 31 -17.81 -0.37 -16.71
CA PRO A 31 -17.51 0.71 -15.76
C PRO A 31 -18.38 0.64 -14.48
N GLU A 32 -18.67 -0.57 -13.99
CA GLU A 32 -19.30 -0.79 -12.71
C GLU A 32 -18.36 -0.36 -11.59
N THR A 33 -18.94 0.26 -10.57
CA THR A 33 -18.20 0.59 -9.36
C THR A 33 -17.84 -0.70 -8.59
N LYS A 34 -16.79 -0.68 -7.76
CA LYS A 34 -16.45 -1.80 -6.86
C LYS A 34 -17.65 -2.22 -5.99
N HIS A 35 -18.52 -1.27 -5.69
CA HIS A 35 -19.74 -1.43 -4.92
C HIS A 35 -20.79 -2.25 -5.68
N GLU A 36 -21.08 -1.88 -6.93
CA GLU A 36 -22.01 -2.61 -7.80
C GLU A 36 -21.59 -4.07 -8.01
N ARG A 37 -20.29 -4.31 -8.25
CA ARG A 37 -19.76 -5.68 -8.36
C ARG A 37 -19.99 -6.50 -7.10
N ARG A 38 -19.89 -5.89 -5.92
CA ARG A 38 -20.15 -6.59 -4.65
C ARG A 38 -21.62 -6.95 -4.52
N ILE A 39 -22.53 -6.05 -4.83
CA ILE A 39 -23.97 -6.33 -4.76
C ILE A 39 -24.36 -7.40 -5.78
N ALA A 40 -23.85 -7.31 -7.02
CA ALA A 40 -24.08 -8.31 -8.05
C ALA A 40 -23.59 -9.70 -7.61
N HIS A 41 -22.40 -9.76 -6.99
CA HIS A 41 -21.88 -11.00 -6.43
C HIS A 41 -22.76 -11.54 -5.30
N LEU A 42 -23.14 -10.71 -4.32
CA LEU A 42 -24.04 -11.11 -3.24
C LEU A 42 -25.39 -11.60 -3.76
N LYS A 43 -25.93 -10.92 -4.77
CA LYS A 43 -27.18 -11.30 -5.41
C LYS A 43 -27.10 -12.69 -6.04
N LYS A 44 -25.98 -12.98 -6.71
CA LYS A 44 -25.70 -14.29 -7.33
C LYS A 44 -25.50 -15.39 -6.29
N GLU A 45 -24.62 -15.19 -5.32
CA GLU A 45 -24.22 -16.24 -4.37
C GLU A 45 -25.30 -16.52 -3.30
N LEU A 46 -26.09 -15.51 -2.93
CA LEU A 46 -27.11 -15.63 -1.89
C LEU A 46 -28.54 -15.67 -2.44
N GLY A 47 -28.72 -15.57 -3.76
CA GLY A 47 -30.04 -15.57 -4.39
C GLY A 47 -30.91 -14.37 -3.97
N LEU A 48 -30.31 -13.20 -3.80
CA LEU A 48 -31.04 -12.02 -3.31
C LEU A 48 -32.08 -11.54 -4.33
N ASN A 49 -33.25 -11.14 -3.82
CA ASN A 49 -34.23 -10.42 -4.63
C ASN A 49 -33.87 -8.92 -4.76
N GLU A 50 -34.57 -8.19 -5.64
CA GLU A 50 -34.29 -6.77 -5.89
C GLU A 50 -34.46 -5.89 -4.65
N GLU A 51 -35.42 -6.22 -3.78
CA GLU A 51 -35.67 -5.45 -2.57
C GLU A 51 -34.53 -5.59 -1.56
N GLN A 52 -34.01 -6.81 -1.40
CA GLN A 52 -32.84 -7.09 -0.58
C GLN A 52 -31.58 -6.41 -1.13
N ALA A 53 -31.36 -6.47 -2.44
CA ALA A 53 -30.22 -5.80 -3.07
C ALA A 53 -30.27 -4.28 -2.86
N LYS A 54 -31.43 -3.65 -3.01
CA LYS A 54 -31.63 -2.22 -2.72
C LYS A 54 -31.40 -1.86 -1.26
N LYS A 55 -31.82 -2.73 -0.32
CA LYS A 55 -31.57 -2.53 1.11
C LYS A 55 -30.06 -2.58 1.43
N ILE A 56 -29.33 -3.52 0.83
CA ILE A 56 -27.88 -3.60 0.99
C ILE A 56 -27.18 -2.37 0.40
N ASP A 57 -27.59 -1.93 -0.79
CA ASP A 57 -27.09 -0.71 -1.42
C ASP A 57 -27.23 0.52 -0.51
N ALA A 58 -28.41 0.67 0.10
CA ALA A 58 -28.69 1.75 1.04
C ALA A 58 -27.80 1.66 2.29
N ILE A 59 -27.65 0.47 2.88
CA ILE A 59 -26.77 0.23 4.04
C ILE A 59 -25.32 0.61 3.69
N ASP A 60 -24.80 0.13 2.57
CA ASP A 60 -23.43 0.42 2.18
C ASP A 60 -23.23 1.92 1.95
N THR A 61 -24.19 2.58 1.30
CA THR A 61 -24.17 4.04 1.07
C THR A 61 -24.14 4.81 2.40
N GLU A 62 -24.93 4.38 3.38
CA GLU A 62 -24.98 5.00 4.70
C GLU A 62 -23.67 4.82 5.49
N TYR A 63 -23.09 3.62 5.46
CA TYR A 63 -21.95 3.27 6.33
C TYR A 63 -20.58 3.52 5.70
N LYS A 64 -20.48 3.59 4.36
CA LYS A 64 -19.22 3.91 3.67
C LYS A 64 -18.52 5.17 4.19
N PRO A 65 -19.18 6.32 4.41
CA PRO A 65 -18.52 7.49 5.00
C PRO A 65 -18.04 7.23 6.43
N LYS A 66 -18.84 6.54 7.26
CA LYS A 66 -18.50 6.21 8.66
C LYS A 66 -17.25 5.31 8.73
N VAL A 67 -17.17 4.30 7.86
CA VAL A 67 -15.99 3.43 7.75
C VAL A 67 -14.77 4.20 7.27
N LYS A 68 -14.94 5.10 6.29
CA LYS A 68 -13.84 5.96 5.81
C LYS A 68 -13.31 6.85 6.92
N GLU A 69 -14.17 7.46 7.69
CA GLU A 69 -13.79 8.30 8.84
C GLU A 69 -13.06 7.49 9.91
N ALA A 70 -13.60 6.33 10.30
CA ALA A 70 -12.95 5.44 11.26
C ALA A 70 -11.54 5.03 10.79
N ASN A 71 -11.36 4.72 9.51
CA ASN A 71 -10.05 4.39 8.95
C ASN A 71 -9.07 5.57 9.00
N LEU A 72 -9.54 6.80 8.76
CA LEU A 72 -8.70 8.01 8.86
C LEU A 72 -8.26 8.24 10.32
N GLN A 73 -9.14 8.00 11.28
CA GLN A 73 -8.79 8.11 12.71
C GLN A 73 -7.73 7.07 13.10
N VAL A 74 -7.89 5.82 12.66
CA VAL A 74 -6.90 4.75 12.90
C VAL A 74 -5.56 5.09 12.25
N GLN A 75 -5.56 5.59 11.01
CA GLN A 75 -4.33 6.01 10.31
C GLN A 75 -3.63 7.14 11.07
N THR A 76 -4.38 8.13 11.53
CA THR A 76 -3.85 9.26 12.30
C THR A 76 -3.24 8.78 13.62
N ALA A 77 -3.96 7.92 14.35
CA ALA A 77 -3.47 7.35 15.61
C ALA A 77 -2.21 6.50 15.38
N HIS A 78 -2.13 5.74 14.28
CA HIS A 78 -0.95 4.98 13.92
C HIS A 78 0.24 5.89 13.66
N GLN A 79 0.06 6.97 12.90
CA GLN A 79 1.11 7.94 12.62
C GLN A 79 1.63 8.60 13.91
N GLN A 80 0.72 9.06 14.78
CA GLN A 80 1.08 9.64 16.08
C GLN A 80 1.87 8.65 16.94
N LYS A 81 1.45 7.38 16.98
CA LYS A 81 2.16 6.34 17.70
C LYS A 81 3.58 6.14 17.15
N GLU A 82 3.76 6.07 15.84
CA GLU A 82 5.08 5.89 15.22
C GLU A 82 6.02 7.06 15.56
N ASP A 83 5.50 8.29 15.58
CA ASP A 83 6.31 9.47 15.90
C ASP A 83 6.69 9.50 17.39
N LEU A 84 5.77 9.14 18.30
CA LEU A 84 6.08 8.96 19.72
C LEU A 84 7.14 7.87 19.95
N LEU A 85 7.05 6.75 19.23
CA LEU A 85 8.03 5.66 19.34
C LEU A 85 9.43 6.11 18.87
N LYS A 86 9.52 6.93 17.83
CA LYS A 86 10.80 7.53 17.41
C LYS A 86 11.34 8.49 18.45
N GLU A 87 10.49 9.33 19.04
CA GLU A 87 10.89 10.27 20.08
C GLU A 87 11.42 9.53 21.32
N ILE A 88 10.71 8.48 21.75
CA ILE A 88 11.14 7.59 22.83
C ILE A 88 12.50 6.95 22.49
N ASP A 89 12.66 6.44 21.26
CA ASP A 89 13.92 5.84 20.82
C ASP A 89 15.10 6.83 20.91
N THR A 90 14.89 8.06 20.48
CA THR A 90 15.89 9.14 20.59
C THR A 90 16.24 9.42 22.04
N LYS A 91 15.24 9.66 22.89
CA LYS A 91 15.44 9.96 24.33
C LYS A 91 16.13 8.81 25.06
N VAL A 92 15.80 7.56 24.72
CA VAL A 92 16.48 6.38 25.26
C VAL A 92 17.94 6.39 24.84
N LYS A 93 18.25 6.63 23.57
CA LYS A 93 19.65 6.65 23.10
C LYS A 93 20.49 7.75 23.74
N GLU A 94 19.91 8.90 24.05
CA GLU A 94 20.62 10.02 24.69
C GLU A 94 21.17 9.66 26.08
N VAL A 95 20.51 8.75 26.81
CA VAL A 95 20.96 8.32 28.15
C VAL A 95 21.88 7.10 28.12
N LEU A 96 22.18 6.55 26.94
CA LEU A 96 23.06 5.39 26.77
C LEU A 96 24.49 5.82 26.46
N THR A 97 25.44 5.05 26.96
CA THR A 97 26.84 5.06 26.49
C THR A 97 26.93 4.52 25.06
N GLU A 98 28.03 4.81 24.35
CA GLU A 98 28.22 4.35 22.97
C GLU A 98 28.18 2.82 22.86
N GLU A 99 28.81 2.10 23.80
CA GLU A 99 28.77 0.63 23.84
C GLU A 99 27.35 0.11 24.07
N GLN A 100 26.56 0.78 24.91
CA GLN A 100 25.16 0.43 25.15
C GLN A 100 24.26 0.71 23.94
N LYS A 101 24.51 1.80 23.18
CA LYS A 101 23.77 2.11 21.95
C LYS A 101 23.92 1.00 20.91
N VAL A 102 25.13 0.47 20.73
CA VAL A 102 25.39 -0.65 19.81
C VAL A 102 24.54 -1.87 20.22
N LYS A 103 24.60 -2.27 21.50
CA LYS A 103 23.81 -3.39 22.00
C LYS A 103 22.30 -3.16 21.90
N PHE A 104 21.85 -1.93 22.11
CA PHE A 104 20.44 -1.57 22.01
C PHE A 104 19.89 -1.72 20.58
N GLU A 105 20.65 -1.31 19.56
CA GLU A 105 20.26 -1.49 18.16
C GLU A 105 20.24 -2.96 17.74
N GLU A 106 21.18 -3.77 18.22
CA GLU A 106 21.17 -5.23 17.99
C GLU A 106 19.91 -5.89 18.59
N LEU A 107 19.55 -5.51 19.82
CA LEU A 107 18.33 -5.99 20.47
C LEU A 107 17.08 -5.61 19.67
N LYS A 108 16.97 -4.36 19.21
CA LYS A 108 15.84 -3.91 18.38
C LYS A 108 15.71 -4.71 17.08
N LYS A 109 16.85 -4.99 16.41
CA LYS A 109 16.87 -5.80 15.19
C LYS A 109 16.39 -7.23 15.47
N LYS A 110 16.91 -7.87 16.51
CA LYS A 110 16.52 -9.23 16.92
C LYS A 110 15.02 -9.32 17.22
N GLU A 111 14.47 -8.36 17.95
CA GLU A 111 13.03 -8.30 18.24
C GLU A 111 12.18 -8.11 16.98
N LYS A 112 12.64 -7.28 16.02
CA LYS A 112 11.97 -7.12 14.73
C LYS A 112 11.95 -8.42 13.92
N GLU A 113 13.06 -9.16 13.90
CA GLU A 113 13.16 -10.45 13.22
C GLU A 113 12.27 -11.50 13.87
N LYS A 114 12.25 -11.56 15.21
CA LYS A 114 11.36 -12.45 15.96
C LYS A 114 9.89 -12.20 15.62
N ARG A 115 9.43 -10.93 15.66
CA ARG A 115 8.05 -10.57 15.27
C ARG A 115 7.72 -10.97 13.84
N LYS A 116 8.65 -10.80 12.90
CA LYS A 116 8.45 -11.22 11.51
C LYS A 116 8.34 -12.74 11.38
N ALA A 117 9.16 -13.49 12.11
CA ALA A 117 9.10 -14.94 12.12
C ALA A 117 7.76 -15.44 12.68
N GLU A 118 7.31 -14.90 13.81
CA GLU A 118 6.01 -15.22 14.42
C GLU A 118 4.84 -14.92 13.48
N TYR A 119 4.88 -13.78 12.78
CA TYR A 119 3.85 -13.41 11.81
C TYR A 119 3.82 -14.38 10.62
N ARG A 120 4.99 -14.80 10.11
CA ARG A 120 5.07 -15.77 9.01
C ARG A 120 4.50 -17.13 9.43
N THR A 121 4.89 -17.65 10.59
CA THR A 121 4.37 -18.93 11.10
C THR A 121 2.86 -18.93 11.23
N LYS A 122 2.25 -17.84 11.74
CA LYS A 122 0.80 -17.71 11.87
C LYS A 122 0.03 -17.64 10.54
N ILE A 123 0.68 -17.32 9.43
CA ILE A 123 0.05 -17.31 8.10
C ILE A 123 0.11 -18.70 7.46
N GLU A 124 1.10 -19.50 7.84
CA GLU A 124 1.35 -20.84 7.31
C GLU A 124 0.57 -21.94 8.05
N GLU A 125 -0.02 -21.63 9.21
CA GLU A 125 -0.97 -22.47 9.97
C GLU A 125 -2.43 -22.25 9.54
#